data_AF-A0A1X0P0S4-F1
#
_entry.id   AF-A0A1X0P0S4-F1
#
_cell.length_a   1.000
_cell.length_b   1.000
_cell.length_c   1.000
_cell.angle_alpha   90.00
_cell.angle_beta   90.00
_cell.angle_gamma   90.00
#
_symmetry.space_group_name_H-M   'P 1'
#
loop_
_entity.id
_entity.type
_entity.pdbx_description
1 polymer ?
#
loop_
_entity_poly.entity_id
_entity_poly.type
_entity_poly.pdbx_seq_one_letter_code
_entity_poly.pdbx_strand_id
1 'polypeptide(L)'
;MQPQAPPMTSFEQNATQAFQLMGSIRMQSALLHRGTTFCFDRCLDTEELYTLLRTTQAPIRYRLNADLEEKKCTTNCGAKWDELYRLTTMRVNEDETRKVQMEAMASMMEAMQR
;
A
#
# COMPACT_ATOMS: atom_id res chain seq x y z
N MET A 1 -5.72 37.78 13.10
CA MET A 1 -6.71 36.73 13.44
C MET A 1 -6.99 36.00 12.14
N GLN A 2 -6.61 34.71 12.01
CA GLN A 2 -7.02 33.92 10.85
C GLN A 2 -8.55 33.83 10.84
N PRO A 3 -9.23 34.07 9.71
CA PRO A 3 -10.66 33.84 9.65
C PRO A 3 -10.94 32.36 9.89
N GLN A 4 -11.82 32.07 10.86
CA GLN A 4 -12.33 30.71 11.04
C GLN A 4 -12.94 30.26 9.72
N ALA A 5 -12.46 29.13 9.19
CA ALA A 5 -13.04 28.53 8.00
C ALA A 5 -14.56 28.34 8.23
N PRO A 6 -15.41 28.70 7.25
CA PRO A 6 -16.85 28.55 7.40
C PRO A 6 -17.19 27.07 7.69
N PRO A 7 -18.18 26.79 8.57
CA PRO A 7 -18.56 25.43 8.87
C PRO A 7 -19.11 24.75 7.60
N MET A 8 -18.54 23.58 7.26
CA MET A 8 -18.96 22.79 6.09
C MET A 8 -20.46 22.48 6.15
N THR A 9 -21.13 22.64 5.01
CA THR A 9 -22.52 22.22 4.83
C THR A 9 -22.64 20.69 4.97
N SER A 10 -23.85 20.19 5.26
CA SER A 10 -24.09 18.74 5.39
C SER A 10 -23.73 17.97 4.10
N PHE A 11 -23.94 18.58 2.94
CA PHE A 11 -23.52 18.04 1.65
C PHE A 11 -21.99 17.93 1.56
N GLU A 12 -21.24 18.99 1.89
CA GLU A 12 -19.78 18.99 1.86
C GLU A 12 -19.18 17.98 2.85
N GLN A 13 -19.79 17.83 4.03
CA GLN A 13 -19.38 16.81 5.01
C GLN A 13 -19.53 15.40 4.44
N ASN A 14 -20.69 15.09 3.86
CA ASN A 14 -20.96 13.77 3.27
C ASN A 14 -20.06 13.50 2.06
N ALA A 15 -19.85 14.50 1.19
CA ALA A 15 -18.97 14.39 0.05
C ALA A 15 -17.51 14.15 0.48
N THR A 16 -17.05 14.85 1.51
CA THR A 16 -15.70 14.68 2.07
C THR A 16 -15.51 13.29 2.67
N GLN A 17 -16.48 12.80 3.45
CA GLN A 17 -16.43 11.45 4.00
C GLN A 17 -16.44 10.38 2.90
N ALA A 18 -17.29 10.52 1.89
CA ALA A 18 -17.33 9.60 0.76
C ALA A 18 -16.02 9.60 -0.03
N PHE A 19 -15.40 10.76 -0.22
CA PHE A 19 -14.10 10.88 -0.87
C PHE A 19 -13.00 10.18 -0.07
N GLN A 20 -12.96 10.37 1.25
CA GLN A 20 -12.01 9.70 2.15
C GLN A 20 -12.20 8.17 2.12
N LEU A 21 -13.45 7.70 2.14
CA LEU A 21 -13.77 6.27 2.07
C LEU A 21 -13.36 5.65 0.72
N MET A 22 -13.65 6.33 -0.39
CA MET A 22 -13.24 5.86 -1.72
C MET A 22 -11.71 5.84 -1.87
N GLY A 23 -11.03 6.82 -1.28
CA GLY A 23 -9.57 6.84 -1.20
C GLY A 23 -9.02 5.63 -0.45
N SER A 24 -9.57 5.31 0.72
CA SER A 24 -9.12 4.17 1.54
C SER A 24 -9.35 2.83 0.85
N ILE A 25 -10.50 2.64 0.19
CA ILE A 25 -10.81 1.41 -0.56
C ILE A 25 -9.85 1.23 -1.74
N ARG A 26 -9.59 2.29 -2.51
CA ARG A 26 -8.63 2.23 -3.64
C ARG A 26 -7.23 1.86 -3.16
N MET A 27 -6.82 2.41 -2.03
CA MET A 27 -5.51 2.11 -1.44
C MET A 27 -5.43 0.65 -0.97
N GLN A 28 -6.47 0.14 -0.30
CA GLN A 28 -6.56 -1.27 0.10
C GLN A 28 -6.56 -2.22 -1.11
N SER A 29 -7.25 -1.87 -2.20
CA SER A 29 -7.24 -2.66 -3.42
C SER A 29 -5.85 -2.72 -4.07
N ALA A 30 -5.19 -1.57 -4.20
CA ALA A 30 -3.82 -1.50 -4.75
C ALA A 30 -2.81 -2.25 -3.87
N LEU A 31 -2.99 -2.18 -2.54
CA LEU A 31 -2.23 -2.90 -1.54
C LEU A 31 -2.30 -4.41 -1.74
N LEU A 32 -3.53 -4.94 -1.76
CA LEU A 32 -3.78 -6.38 -1.92
C LEU A 32 -3.22 -6.89 -3.24
N HIS A 33 -3.44 -6.16 -4.33
CA HIS A 33 -2.98 -6.59 -5.65
C HIS A 33 -1.44 -6.60 -5.73
N ARG A 34 -0.76 -5.49 -5.39
CA ARG A 34 0.71 -5.43 -5.51
C ARG A 34 1.43 -6.34 -4.51
N GLY A 35 0.94 -6.40 -3.27
CA GLY A 35 1.54 -7.25 -2.25
C GLY A 35 1.46 -8.73 -2.60
N THR A 36 0.30 -9.16 -3.07
CA THR A 36 0.06 -10.55 -3.49
C THR A 36 0.96 -10.93 -4.67
N THR A 37 1.01 -10.11 -5.73
CA THR A 37 1.87 -10.38 -6.90
C THR A 37 3.34 -10.43 -6.50
N PHE A 38 3.83 -9.44 -5.74
CA PHE A 38 5.24 -9.41 -5.31
C PHE A 38 5.63 -10.65 -4.50
N CYS A 39 4.77 -11.06 -3.57
CA CYS A 39 5.07 -12.21 -2.74
C CYS A 39 5.02 -13.52 -3.52
N PHE A 40 4.12 -13.66 -4.49
CA PHE A 40 4.12 -14.81 -5.38
C PHE A 40 5.37 -14.85 -6.26
N ASP A 41 5.75 -13.75 -6.90
CA ASP A 41 6.95 -13.68 -7.74
C ASP A 41 8.24 -14.00 -6.97
N ARG A 42 8.27 -13.66 -5.68
CA ARG A 42 9.45 -13.91 -4.82
C ARG A 42 9.48 -15.30 -4.20
N CYS A 43 8.33 -15.88 -3.89
CA CYS A 43 8.24 -17.11 -3.09
C CYS A 43 7.90 -18.36 -3.90
N LEU A 44 7.25 -18.24 -5.04
CA LEU A 44 6.97 -19.39 -5.90
C LEU A 44 8.19 -19.67 -6.78
N ASP A 45 8.59 -20.93 -6.81
CA ASP A 45 9.60 -21.39 -7.76
C ASP A 45 8.97 -21.50 -9.15
N THR A 46 9.18 -20.46 -9.96
CA THR A 46 8.71 -20.44 -11.35
C THR A 46 9.63 -21.22 -12.28
N GLU A 47 10.88 -21.50 -11.91
CA GLU A 47 11.80 -22.31 -12.72
C GLU A 47 11.39 -23.79 -12.72
N GLU A 48 10.82 -24.25 -11.61
CA GLU A 48 10.30 -25.60 -11.48
C GLU A 48 9.05 -25.86 -12.36
N LEU A 49 8.22 -24.84 -12.57
CA LEU A 49 7.08 -24.89 -13.50
C LEU A 49 7.51 -25.15 -14.95
N TYR A 50 8.67 -24.66 -15.36
CA TYR A 50 9.21 -24.86 -16.71
C TYR A 50 9.93 -26.20 -16.89
N THR A 51 10.35 -26.84 -15.80
CA THR A 51 11.10 -28.11 -15.85
C THR A 51 10.27 -29.33 -15.47
N LEU A 52 9.08 -29.15 -14.87
CA LEU A 52 8.13 -30.21 -14.45
C LEU A 52 8.72 -31.27 -13.50
N LEU A 53 9.95 -31.08 -13.01
CA LEU A 53 10.70 -32.07 -12.24
C LEU A 53 9.95 -32.51 -10.97
N ARG A 54 9.34 -31.57 -10.24
CA ARG A 54 8.50 -31.87 -9.07
C ARG A 54 7.27 -32.69 -9.40
N THR A 55 6.62 -32.39 -10.52
CA THR A 55 5.32 -32.99 -10.88
C THR A 55 5.46 -34.40 -11.44
N THR A 56 6.51 -34.67 -12.23
CA THR A 56 6.66 -35.96 -12.93
C THR A 56 7.65 -36.92 -12.28
N GLN A 57 8.69 -36.44 -11.58
CA GLN A 57 9.79 -37.29 -11.12
C GLN A 57 10.05 -37.24 -9.61
N ALA A 58 9.61 -36.18 -8.91
CA ALA A 58 9.87 -36.07 -7.48
C ALA A 58 8.89 -36.91 -6.62
N PRO A 59 9.39 -37.55 -5.53
CA PRO A 59 8.54 -38.21 -4.54
C PRO A 59 7.53 -37.24 -3.92
N ILE A 60 6.32 -37.75 -3.60
CA ILE A 60 5.23 -36.94 -3.00
C ILE A 60 5.69 -36.16 -1.76
N ARG A 61 6.54 -36.76 -0.92
CA ARG A 61 7.07 -36.10 0.29
C ARG A 61 7.92 -34.88 -0.01
N TYR A 62 8.71 -34.92 -1.08
CA TYR A 62 9.52 -33.78 -1.52
C TYR A 62 8.63 -32.64 -1.99
N ARG A 63 7.64 -32.96 -2.84
CA ARG A 63 6.64 -31.98 -3.30
C ARG A 63 5.97 -31.26 -2.14
N LEU A 64 5.43 -32.02 -1.19
CA LEU A 64 4.70 -31.48 -0.04
C LEU A 64 5.58 -30.56 0.81
N ASN A 65 6.83 -30.93 1.05
CA ASN A 65 7.74 -30.11 1.84
C ASN A 65 8.00 -28.76 1.17
N ALA A 66 8.27 -28.77 -0.14
CA ALA A 66 8.52 -27.52 -0.84
C ALA A 66 7.24 -26.68 -1.00
N ASP A 67 6.04 -27.28 -1.13
CA ASP A 67 4.76 -26.54 -1.12
C ASP A 67 4.54 -25.85 0.24
N LEU A 68 4.91 -26.54 1.33
CA LEU A 68 4.84 -25.98 2.68
C LEU A 68 5.86 -24.84 2.87
N GLU A 69 7.04 -24.93 2.27
CA GLU A 69 8.05 -23.87 2.30
C GLU A 69 7.60 -22.64 1.52
N GLU A 70 7.06 -22.81 0.31
CA GLU A 70 6.49 -21.72 -0.50
C GLU A 70 5.32 -21.04 0.20
N LYS A 71 4.41 -21.82 0.81
CA LYS A 71 3.30 -21.29 1.62
C LYS A 71 3.81 -20.46 2.79
N LYS A 72 4.82 -20.98 3.50
CA LYS A 72 5.45 -20.28 4.63
C LYS A 72 6.13 -18.99 4.17
N CYS A 73 6.83 -19.03 3.03
CA CYS A 73 7.44 -17.85 2.43
C CYS A 73 6.38 -16.79 2.10
N THR A 74 5.32 -17.17 1.39
CA THR A 74 4.25 -16.26 0.96
C THR A 74 3.56 -15.60 2.16
N THR A 75 3.27 -16.38 3.21
CA THR A 75 2.66 -15.87 4.45
C THR A 75 3.57 -14.86 5.15
N ASN A 76 4.87 -15.17 5.27
CA ASN A 76 5.85 -14.27 5.88
C ASN A 76 6.10 -13.02 5.03
N CYS A 77 6.07 -13.15 3.71
CA CYS A 77 6.21 -12.03 2.80
C CYS A 77 5.03 -11.06 2.93
N GLY A 78 3.79 -11.58 2.91
CA GLY A 78 2.59 -10.75 3.06
C GLY A 78 2.59 -9.96 4.37
N ALA A 79 2.91 -10.61 5.50
CA ALA A 79 2.99 -9.95 6.79
C ALA A 79 4.04 -8.82 6.84
N LYS A 80 5.18 -8.98 6.16
CA LYS A 80 6.22 -7.94 6.08
C LYS A 80 5.84 -6.82 5.11
N TRP A 81 5.20 -7.18 4.00
CA TRP A 81 4.79 -6.23 2.97
C TRP A 81 3.80 -5.21 3.55
N ASP A 82 2.78 -5.67 4.27
CA ASP A 82 1.76 -4.80 4.85
C ASP A 82 2.38 -3.74 5.79
N GLU A 83 3.30 -4.16 6.66
CA GLU A 83 3.95 -3.22 7.59
C GLU A 83 4.89 -2.24 6.88
N LEU A 84 5.72 -2.73 5.95
CA LEU A 84 6.63 -1.88 5.18
C LEU A 84 5.86 -0.85 4.34
N TYR A 85 4.76 -1.26 3.73
CA TYR A 85 3.93 -0.37 2.95
C TYR A 85 3.25 0.68 3.83
N ARG A 86 2.69 0.28 4.98
CA ARG A 86 2.07 1.20 5.94
C ARG A 86 3.06 2.28 6.38
N LEU A 87 4.27 1.89 6.75
CA LEU A 87 5.34 2.81 7.15
C LEU A 87 5.75 3.74 6.00
N THR A 88 5.88 3.21 4.78
CA THR A 88 6.24 4.00 3.60
C THR A 88 5.17 5.02 3.26
N THR A 89 3.90 4.63 3.32
CA THR A 89 2.76 5.51 3.06
C THR A 89 2.66 6.63 4.08
N MET A 90 2.85 6.32 5.37
CA MET A 90 2.89 7.35 6.42
C MET A 90 3.99 8.37 6.16
N ARG A 91 5.21 7.92 5.85
CA ARG A 91 6.34 8.81 5.55
C ARG A 91 6.07 9.70 4.33
N VAL A 92 5.58 9.11 3.23
CA VAL A 92 5.25 9.88 2.03
C VAL A 92 4.16 10.92 2.33
N ASN A 93 3.11 10.54 3.07
CA ASN A 93 2.05 11.49 3.44
C ASN A 93 2.55 12.62 4.34
N GLU A 94 3.44 12.33 5.30
CA GLU A 94 4.07 13.34 6.16
C GLU A 94 4.92 14.31 5.34
N ASP A 95 5.72 13.80 4.40
CA ASP A 95 6.55 14.61 3.51
C ASP A 95 5.71 15.51 2.59
N GLU A 96 4.66 14.96 1.97
CA GLU A 96 3.76 15.73 1.11
C GLU A 96 2.97 16.77 1.89
N THR A 97 2.48 16.42 3.09
CA THR A 97 1.81 17.39 3.99
C THR A 97 2.75 18.55 4.32
N ARG A 98 4.02 18.26 4.61
CA ARG A 98 5.02 19.28 4.91
C ARG A 98 5.26 20.19 3.71
N LYS A 99 5.34 19.65 2.49
CA LYS A 99 5.50 20.45 1.26
C LYS A 99 4.33 21.41 1.06
N VAL A 100 3.10 20.91 1.12
CA VAL A 100 1.88 21.72 0.97
C VAL A 100 1.80 22.81 2.02
N GLN A 101 2.14 22.51 3.28
CA GLN A 101 2.18 23.50 4.35
C GLN A 101 3.21 24.60 4.10
N MET A 102 4.42 24.25 3.62
CA MET A 102 5.46 25.22 3.28
C MET A 102 5.03 26.12 2.11
N GLU A 103 4.43 25.55 1.06
CA GLU A 103 3.92 26.30 -0.09
C GLU A 103 2.79 27.27 0.31
N ALA A 104 1.86 26.83 1.16
CA ALA A 104 0.80 27.67 1.69
C ALA A 104 1.35 28.81 2.56
N MET A 105 2.38 28.53 3.37
CA MET A 105 3.03 29.55 4.20
C MET A 105 3.78 30.59 3.36
N ALA A 106 4.49 30.14 2.32
CA ALA A 106 5.16 31.02 1.37
C ALA A 106 4.14 31.93 0.64
N SER A 107 3.04 31.35 0.17
CA SER A 107 1.95 32.10 -0.49
C SER A 107 1.30 33.12 0.45
N MET A 108 1.10 32.79 1.73
CA MET A 108 0.59 33.74 2.73
C MET A 108 1.58 34.87 3.00
N MET A 109 2.88 34.60 3.06
CA MET A 109 3.90 35.64 3.25
C MET A 109 3.98 36.60 2.06
N GLU A 110 3.93 36.08 0.82
CA GLU A 110 3.84 36.92 -0.38
C GLU A 110 2.58 37.78 -0.39
N ALA A 111 1.43 37.21 0.01
CA ALA A 111 0.17 37.94 0.09
C ALA A 111 0.16 39.03 1.18
N MET A 112 0.94 38.87 2.26
CA MET A 112 1.10 39.89 3.31
C MET A 112 2.13 40.98 2.95
N GLN A 113 3.00 40.75 1.97
CA GLN A 113 3.98 41.73 1.49
C GLN A 113 3.44 42.67 0.39
N ARG A 114 2.25 42.38 -0.14
CA ARG A 114 1.50 43.27 -1.04
C ARG A 114 0.50 44.11 -0.26
#